data_AF-A0ABD5AZQ9-F1
#
_entry.id   AF-A0ABD5AZQ9-F1
#
_cell.length_a   1.000
_cell.length_b   1.000
_cell.length_c   1.000
_cell.angle_alpha   90.00
_cell.angle_beta   90.00
_cell.angle_gamma   90.00
#
_symmetry.space_group_name_H-M   'P 1'
#
loop_
_entity.id
_entity.type
_entity.pdbx_description
1 polymer ?
#
loop_
_entity_poly.entity_id
_entity_poly.type
_entity_poly.pdbx_seq_one_letter_code
_entity_poly.pdbx_strand_id
1 'polypeptide(L)'
;LDLSTVEASLSGPKRPQDLIFLSDMKKEFEKSVTAPAGNQGHGLDASEFDKKATIEFKDGSTTEMTTGDIAIAAITSCTNTSNPYVMLGAGLLAKKAVEKGLEAPAYVKTSLAPGSKVVTGYLRYSGLQSYLDKL
;
A
#
# COMPACT_ATOMS: atom_id res chain seq x y z
N LEU A 1 -0.26 20.38 19.75
CA LEU A 1 0.17 19.73 18.50
C LEU A 1 0.37 20.83 17.48
N ASP A 2 1.58 20.99 16.97
CA ASP A 2 1.91 21.92 15.89
C ASP A 2 1.71 21.19 14.55
N LEU A 3 0.94 21.77 13.62
CA LEU A 3 0.67 21.12 12.33
C LEU A 3 1.89 21.13 11.40
N SER A 4 2.83 22.06 11.61
CA SER A 4 4.05 22.14 10.81
C SER A 4 5.03 20.99 11.07
N THR A 5 4.87 20.31 12.21
CA THR A 5 5.70 19.17 12.61
C THR A 5 5.08 17.82 12.21
N VAL A 6 3.97 17.81 11.46
CA VAL A 6 3.30 16.56 11.05
C VAL A 6 3.99 16.00 9.81
N GLU A 7 4.37 14.73 9.88
CA GLU A 7 5.01 13.99 8.79
C GLU A 7 4.17 12.79 8.34
N ALA A 8 4.33 12.42 7.06
CA ALA A 8 3.70 11.22 6.52
C ALA A 8 4.23 9.98 7.25
N SER A 9 3.33 9.10 7.67
CA SER A 9 3.65 7.93 8.49
C SER A 9 2.72 6.76 8.18
N LEU A 10 3.14 5.59 8.63
CA LEU A 10 2.43 4.32 8.60
C LEU A 10 2.45 3.68 9.99
N SER A 11 1.66 2.63 10.16
CA SER A 11 1.63 1.83 11.38
C SER A 11 1.99 0.38 11.10
N GLY A 12 2.85 -0.24 11.90
CA GLY A 12 3.19 -1.66 11.77
C GLY A 12 4.56 -2.04 12.32
N PRO A 13 5.09 -3.23 11.93
CA PRO A 13 4.49 -4.19 11.00
C PRO A 13 3.39 -5.06 11.63
N LYS A 14 3.25 -5.11 12.97
CA LYS A 14 2.34 -6.06 13.64
C LYS A 14 1.29 -5.44 14.56
N ARG A 15 1.40 -4.15 14.92
CA ARG A 15 0.42 -3.47 15.79
C ARG A 15 0.11 -2.05 15.28
N PRO A 16 -1.13 -1.57 15.45
CA PRO A 16 -1.55 -0.27 14.92
C PRO A 16 -0.92 0.94 15.62
N GLN A 17 -0.49 0.79 16.87
CA GLN A 17 0.16 1.86 17.64
C GLN A 17 1.65 2.03 17.33
N ASP A 18 2.26 1.11 16.56
CA ASP A 18 3.67 1.19 16.18
C ASP A 18 3.83 2.18 15.01
N LEU A 19 4.11 3.45 15.32
CA LEU A 19 4.29 4.51 14.34
C LEU A 19 5.66 4.39 13.63
N ILE A 20 5.65 4.46 12.30
CA ILE A 20 6.84 4.50 11.45
C ILE A 20 6.70 5.71 10.51
N PHE A 21 7.68 6.61 10.49
CA PHE A 21 7.69 7.67 9.49
C PHE A 21 7.95 7.10 8.10
N LEU A 22 7.28 7.66 7.08
CA LEU A 22 7.40 7.15 5.71
C LEU A 22 8.84 7.22 5.19
N SER A 23 9.61 8.23 5.61
CA SER A 23 11.04 8.38 5.35
C SER A 23 11.89 7.24 5.94
N ASP A 24 11.46 6.65 7.05
CA ASP A 24 12.15 5.56 7.74
C ASP A 24 11.64 4.16 7.36
N MET A 25 10.60 4.06 6.52
CA MET A 25 9.88 2.82 6.23
C MET A 25 10.81 1.66 5.85
N LYS A 26 11.75 1.89 4.91
CA LYS A 26 12.68 0.86 4.43
C LYS A 26 13.57 0.35 5.58
N LYS A 27 14.15 1.27 6.35
CA LYS A 27 15.04 0.96 7.47
C LYS A 27 14.32 0.19 8.56
N GLU A 28 13.12 0.63 8.95
CA GLU A 28 12.35 -0.07 9.99
C GLU A 28 11.81 -1.42 9.50
N PHE A 29 11.46 -1.56 8.21
CA PHE A 29 11.13 -2.86 7.62
C PHE A 29 12.32 -3.82 7.70
N GLU A 30 13.49 -3.44 7.20
CA GLU A 30 14.70 -4.28 7.18
C GLU A 30 15.10 -4.73 8.60
N LYS A 31 15.05 -3.79 9.55
CA LYS A 31 15.25 -4.07 10.98
C LYS A 31 14.19 -5.02 11.52
N SER A 32 12.92 -4.85 11.15
CA SER A 32 11.84 -5.72 11.63
C SER A 32 11.96 -7.15 11.11
N VAL A 33 12.53 -7.38 9.94
CA VAL A 33 12.74 -8.75 9.41
C VAL A 33 13.70 -9.52 10.31
N THR A 34 14.81 -8.89 10.69
CA THR A 34 15.90 -9.55 11.44
C THR A 34 15.82 -9.42 12.96
N ALA A 35 15.02 -8.49 13.48
CA ALA A 35 14.81 -8.36 14.92
C ALA A 35 14.17 -9.64 15.52
N PRO A 36 14.46 -9.97 16.79
CA PRO A 36 13.91 -11.15 17.47
C PRO A 36 12.39 -11.25 17.31
N ALA A 37 11.90 -12.47 17.10
CA ALA A 37 10.48 -12.72 16.91
C ALA A 37 9.64 -12.14 18.05
N GLY A 38 8.75 -11.21 17.71
CA GLY A 38 7.93 -10.50 18.68
C GLY A 38 7.07 -9.43 18.01
N ASN A 39 6.67 -8.43 18.78
CA ASN A 39 5.78 -7.35 18.31
C ASN A 39 6.40 -6.47 17.22
N GLN A 40 7.72 -6.36 17.17
CA GLN A 40 8.43 -5.51 16.20
C GLN A 40 9.45 -6.29 15.35
N GLY A 41 9.48 -7.62 15.47
CA GLY A 41 10.48 -8.47 14.81
C GLY A 41 9.89 -9.76 14.28
N HIS A 42 10.38 -10.21 13.13
CA HIS A 42 9.98 -11.47 12.47
C HIS A 42 10.90 -12.64 12.84
N GLY A 43 12.09 -12.37 13.39
CA GLY A 43 13.05 -13.38 13.82
C GLY A 43 13.65 -14.17 12.65
N LEU A 44 13.78 -13.53 11.48
CA LEU A 44 14.34 -14.13 10.27
C LEU A 44 15.81 -13.74 10.13
N ASP A 45 16.59 -14.54 9.41
CA ASP A 45 17.99 -14.22 9.12
C ASP A 45 18.09 -13.20 7.98
N ALA A 46 19.24 -12.53 7.85
CA ALA A 46 19.50 -11.59 6.76
C ALA A 46 19.41 -12.23 5.36
N SER A 47 19.57 -13.56 5.27
CA SER A 47 19.36 -14.33 4.04
C SER A 47 17.90 -14.28 3.55
N GLU A 48 16.96 -13.81 4.37
CA GLU A 48 15.58 -13.56 3.94
C GLU A 48 15.52 -12.54 2.78
N PHE A 49 16.43 -11.56 2.75
CA PHE A 49 16.45 -10.55 1.68
C PHE A 49 16.95 -11.11 0.34
N ASP A 50 17.63 -12.27 0.34
CA ASP A 50 18.07 -12.95 -0.87
C ASP A 50 17.00 -13.87 -1.46
N LYS A 51 15.89 -14.09 -0.73
CA LYS A 51 14.81 -14.97 -1.19
C LYS A 51 14.03 -14.35 -2.34
N LYS A 52 13.77 -15.22 -3.32
CA LYS A 52 12.96 -14.95 -4.50
C LYS A 52 11.94 -16.06 -4.66
N ALA A 53 10.71 -15.68 -5.01
CA ALA A 53 9.64 -16.58 -5.34
C ALA A 53 9.15 -16.28 -6.76
N THR A 54 9.07 -17.28 -7.61
CA THR A 54 8.44 -17.15 -8.93
C THR A 54 6.94 -17.36 -8.79
N ILE A 55 6.16 -16.39 -9.25
CA ILE A 55 4.70 -16.46 -9.35
C ILE A 55 4.38 -16.80 -10.80
N GLU A 56 3.65 -17.90 -11.00
CA GLU A 56 3.13 -18.32 -12.30
C GLU A 56 1.62 -18.00 -12.37
N PHE A 57 1.23 -17.27 -13.40
CA PHE A 57 -0.17 -16.91 -13.65
C PHE A 57 -0.86 -17.93 -14.56
N LYS A 58 -2.19 -17.89 -14.58
CA LYS A 58 -3.02 -18.83 -15.37
C LYS A 58 -2.80 -18.74 -16.88
N ASP A 59 -2.29 -17.60 -17.37
CA ASP A 59 -1.95 -17.38 -18.77
C ASP A 59 -0.53 -17.85 -19.13
N GLY A 60 0.19 -18.44 -18.17
CA GLY A 60 1.56 -18.91 -18.31
C GLY A 60 2.63 -17.81 -18.16
N SER A 61 2.24 -16.56 -17.92
CA SER A 61 3.20 -15.51 -17.58
C SER A 61 3.79 -15.73 -16.18
N THR A 62 5.03 -15.29 -15.98
CA THR A 62 5.73 -15.42 -14.69
C THR A 62 6.30 -14.10 -14.23
N THR A 63 6.29 -13.86 -12.92
CA THR A 63 6.95 -12.72 -12.28
C THR A 63 7.71 -13.18 -11.06
N GLU A 64 8.73 -12.42 -10.67
CA GLU A 64 9.47 -12.66 -9.43
C GLU A 64 8.89 -11.80 -8.30
N MET A 65 8.89 -12.34 -7.10
CA MET A 65 8.56 -11.64 -5.85
C MET A 65 9.71 -11.83 -4.87
N THR A 66 10.03 -10.78 -4.13
CA THR A 66 11.11 -10.70 -3.16
C THR A 66 10.58 -10.27 -1.79
N THR A 67 11.41 -10.44 -0.76
CA THR A 67 11.07 -10.02 0.59
C THR A 67 10.81 -8.52 0.66
N GLY A 68 9.59 -8.15 1.08
CA GLY A 68 9.14 -6.77 1.18
C GLY A 68 8.22 -6.32 0.06
N ASP A 69 8.02 -7.15 -0.98
CA ASP A 69 7.04 -6.85 -2.02
C ASP A 69 5.61 -6.83 -1.47
N ILE A 70 4.80 -5.93 -2.04
CA ILE A 70 3.42 -5.74 -1.63
C ILE A 70 2.54 -6.76 -2.33
N ALA A 71 2.02 -7.73 -1.58
CA ALA A 71 1.05 -8.69 -2.11
C ALA A 71 -0.40 -8.16 -2.10
N ILE A 72 -0.73 -7.24 -1.19
CA ILE A 72 -2.10 -6.71 -1.00
C ILE A 72 -2.03 -5.19 -0.85
N ALA A 73 -2.83 -4.48 -1.65
CA ALA A 73 -3.03 -3.04 -1.53
C ALA A 73 -4.54 -2.74 -1.45
N ALA A 74 -5.03 -2.34 -0.28
CA ALA A 74 -6.46 -2.18 -0.04
C ALA A 74 -6.78 -0.77 0.49
N ILE A 75 -7.61 -0.02 -0.25
CA ILE A 75 -8.23 1.20 0.25
C ILE A 75 -9.58 0.81 0.88
N THR A 76 -9.56 0.67 2.21
CA THR A 76 -10.69 0.17 3.00
C THR A 76 -10.86 0.97 4.30
N SER A 77 -11.73 0.50 5.18
CA SER A 77 -12.10 1.08 6.48
C SER A 77 -12.86 2.40 6.39
N CYS A 78 -13.82 2.59 7.29
CA CYS A 78 -14.60 3.82 7.40
C CYS A 78 -13.75 5.04 7.80
N THR A 79 -12.60 4.85 8.47
CA THR A 79 -11.74 5.95 8.92
C THR A 79 -11.23 6.80 7.76
N ASN A 80 -10.73 6.16 6.69
CA ASN A 80 -10.18 6.86 5.54
C ASN A 80 -11.20 7.01 4.42
N THR A 81 -12.03 5.99 4.19
CA THR A 81 -12.97 6.03 3.07
C THR A 81 -14.14 6.99 3.28
N SER A 82 -14.36 7.50 4.49
CA SER A 82 -15.33 8.59 4.75
C SER A 82 -14.77 9.99 4.49
N ASN A 83 -13.45 10.13 4.33
CA ASN A 83 -12.80 11.43 4.14
C ASN A 83 -12.62 11.73 2.63
N PRO A 84 -13.35 12.71 2.07
CA PRO A 84 -13.30 13.01 0.64
C PRO A 84 -11.93 13.52 0.18
N TYR A 85 -11.17 14.21 1.05
CA TYR A 85 -9.87 14.77 0.68
C TYR A 85 -8.87 13.67 0.32
N VAL A 86 -8.77 12.63 1.14
CA VAL A 86 -7.81 11.54 0.91
C VAL A 86 -8.24 10.64 -0.25
N MET A 87 -9.54 10.43 -0.45
CA MET A 87 -10.06 9.61 -1.56
C MET A 87 -9.91 10.31 -2.91
N LEU A 88 -10.19 11.61 -2.99
CA LEU A 88 -9.91 12.41 -4.18
C LEU A 88 -8.40 12.51 -4.42
N GLY A 89 -7.61 12.65 -3.37
CA GLY A 89 -6.14 12.60 -3.44
C GLY A 89 -5.63 11.30 -4.06
N ALA A 90 -6.15 10.15 -3.62
CA ALA A 90 -5.84 8.84 -4.19
C ALA A 90 -6.22 8.74 -5.68
N GLY A 91 -7.42 9.21 -6.04
CA GLY A 91 -7.86 9.24 -7.44
C GLY A 91 -6.99 10.14 -8.33
N LEU A 92 -6.60 11.31 -7.84
CA LEU A 92 -5.70 12.23 -8.56
C LEU A 92 -4.29 11.65 -8.70
N LEU A 93 -3.79 10.94 -7.68
CA LEU A 93 -2.53 10.21 -7.76
C LEU A 93 -2.61 9.10 -8.81
N ALA A 94 -3.68 8.30 -8.80
CA ALA A 94 -3.92 7.25 -9.78
C ALA A 94 -3.96 7.81 -11.21
N LYS A 95 -4.67 8.93 -11.42
CA LYS A 95 -4.70 9.64 -12.70
C LYS A 95 -3.30 9.98 -13.18
N LYS A 96 -2.49 10.63 -12.34
CA LYS A 96 -1.11 11.00 -12.68
C LYS A 96 -0.21 9.79 -12.94
N ALA A 97 -0.41 8.69 -12.20
CA ALA A 97 0.34 7.45 -12.39
C ALA A 97 0.04 6.83 -13.75
N VAL A 98 -1.25 6.66 -14.08
CA VAL A 98 -1.71 6.12 -15.37
C VAL A 98 -1.28 7.01 -16.54
N GLU A 99 -1.40 8.34 -16.42
CA GLU A 99 -0.94 9.29 -17.45
C GLU A 99 0.59 9.22 -17.69
N LYS A 100 1.34 8.71 -16.70
CA LYS A 100 2.78 8.45 -16.81
C LYS A 100 3.12 7.01 -17.23
N GLY A 101 2.11 6.17 -17.53
CA GLY A 101 2.31 4.78 -17.92
C GLY A 101 2.72 3.85 -16.78
N LEU A 102 2.44 4.23 -15.53
CA LEU A 102 2.66 3.36 -14.38
C LEU A 102 1.47 2.41 -14.20
N GLU A 103 1.78 1.17 -13.83
CA GLU A 103 0.82 0.09 -13.56
C GLU A 103 1.20 -0.60 -12.24
N ALA A 104 0.21 -1.18 -11.56
CA ALA A 104 0.49 -2.05 -10.43
C ALA A 104 1.02 -3.41 -10.93
N PRO A 105 1.98 -4.03 -10.22
CA PRO A 105 2.41 -5.38 -10.59
C PRO A 105 1.23 -6.37 -10.54
N ALA A 106 1.15 -7.27 -11.51
CA ALA A 106 0.01 -8.18 -11.67
C ALA A 106 -0.25 -9.11 -10.47
N TYR A 107 0.77 -9.35 -9.63
CA TYR A 107 0.64 -10.15 -8.43
C TYR A 107 0.02 -9.40 -7.24
N VAL A 108 -0.09 -8.08 -7.32
CA VAL A 108 -0.68 -7.28 -6.24
C VAL A 108 -2.19 -7.40 -6.29
N LYS A 109 -2.78 -7.91 -5.21
CA LYS A 109 -4.23 -7.91 -5.06
C LYS A 109 -4.72 -6.54 -4.61
N THR A 110 -5.12 -5.71 -5.56
CA THR A 110 -5.70 -4.39 -5.29
C THR A 110 -7.18 -4.50 -4.92
N SER A 111 -7.65 -3.63 -4.03
CA SER A 111 -9.07 -3.52 -3.70
C SER A 111 -9.45 -2.13 -3.22
N LEU A 112 -10.65 -1.69 -3.58
CA LEU A 112 -11.24 -0.43 -3.17
C LEU A 112 -12.64 -0.71 -2.60
N ALA A 113 -12.84 -0.43 -1.32
CA ALA A 113 -14.11 -0.62 -0.62
C ALA A 113 -14.60 0.70 -0.02
N PRO A 114 -15.33 1.53 -0.80
CA PRO A 114 -15.87 2.80 -0.30
C PRO A 114 -16.84 2.60 0.86
N GLY A 115 -16.62 3.30 1.98
CA GLY A 115 -17.49 3.23 3.15
C GLY A 115 -18.86 3.90 2.99
N SER A 116 -19.13 4.56 1.85
CA SER A 116 -20.39 5.25 1.58
C SER A 116 -20.68 5.38 0.07
N LYS A 117 -21.97 5.45 -0.27
CA LYS A 117 -22.43 5.78 -1.63
C LYS A 117 -21.96 7.17 -2.08
N VAL A 118 -21.78 8.11 -1.16
CA VAL A 118 -21.30 9.47 -1.46
C VAL A 118 -19.89 9.42 -2.05
N VAL A 119 -19.04 8.54 -1.52
CA VAL A 119 -17.65 8.35 -1.96
C VAL A 119 -17.58 7.82 -3.37
N THR A 120 -18.38 6.78 -3.63
CA THR A 120 -18.54 6.24 -4.98
C THR A 120 -19.07 7.32 -5.94
N GLY A 121 -19.99 8.18 -5.47
CA GLY A 121 -20.54 9.28 -6.24
C GLY A 121 -19.47 10.26 -6.73
N TYR A 122 -18.69 10.87 -5.82
CA TYR A 122 -17.71 11.86 -6.26
C TYR A 122 -16.56 11.27 -7.08
N LEU A 123 -16.13 10.02 -6.82
CA LEU A 123 -15.09 9.37 -7.63
C LEU A 123 -15.56 9.13 -9.07
N ARG A 124 -16.83 8.75 -9.24
CA ARG A 124 -17.44 8.58 -10.56
C ARG A 124 -17.66 9.91 -11.27
N TYR A 125 -18.27 10.90 -10.61
CA TYR A 125 -18.57 12.19 -11.24
C TYR A 125 -17.33 13.01 -11.57
N SER A 126 -16.24 12.84 -10.82
CA SER A 126 -14.94 13.45 -11.15
C SER A 126 -14.17 12.72 -12.26
N GLY A 127 -14.64 11.53 -12.68
CA GLY A 127 -13.93 10.67 -13.63
C GLY A 127 -12.68 10.00 -13.06
N LEU A 128 -12.43 10.08 -11.74
CA LEU A 128 -11.25 9.50 -11.10
C LEU A 128 -11.36 7.98 -10.92
N GLN A 129 -12.59 7.45 -10.82
CA GLN A 129 -12.84 6.01 -10.66
C GLN A 129 -12.14 5.18 -11.74
N SER A 130 -12.21 5.59 -13.01
CA SER A 130 -11.60 4.83 -14.12
C SER A 130 -10.07 4.77 -14.06
N TYR A 131 -9.41 5.67 -13.34
CA TYR A 131 -7.97 5.62 -13.13
C TYR A 131 -7.61 4.72 -11.96
N LEU A 132 -8.46 4.69 -10.92
CA LEU A 132 -8.33 3.73 -9.82
C LEU A 132 -8.55 2.29 -10.31
N ASP A 133 -9.51 2.06 -11.21
CA ASP A 133 -9.81 0.72 -11.75
C ASP A 133 -8.71 0.17 -12.69
N LYS A 134 -7.83 1.05 -13.19
CA LYS A 134 -6.69 0.67 -14.04
C LYS A 134 -5.45 0.24 -13.25
N LEU A 135 -5.42 0.50 -11.95
CA LEU A 135 -4.31 0.19 -11.05
C LEU A 135 -4.73 -0.92 -10.07
#